data_AF-A0A371P6F8-F1
#
_entry.id   AF-A0A371P6F8-F1
#
_cell.length_a   1.000
_cell.length_b   1.000
_cell.length_c   1.000
_cell.angle_alpha   90.00
_cell.angle_beta   90.00
_cell.angle_gamma   90.00
#
_symmetry.space_group_name_H-M   'P 1'
#
loop_
_entity.id
_entity.type
_entity.pdbx_description
1 polymer ?
#
loop_
_entity_poly.entity_id
_entity_poly.type
_entity_poly.pdbx_seq_one_letter_code
_entity_poly.pdbx_strand_id
1 'polypeptide(L)'
;MRGIGYVMSYVLTISGIIYSLVSFTFTLFIIPSALAEERDVALTVTVYFIALFLVFYLPSFLLIYFGHRVRKKLHLKRGAEAMVQSNPVYVRPPVQQPIETRTVIVEAKPTPAPKKAVSVSVECKGCGARRAIVSGESSSCEYCGSPLTATLRA
;
A
#
# COMPACT_ATOMS: atom_id res chain seq x y z
N MET A 1 -16.66 -1.31 -12.42
CA MET A 1 -16.70 -0.90 -10.99
C MET A 1 -15.56 0.06 -10.54
N ARG A 2 -14.55 0.39 -11.36
CA ARG A 2 -13.40 1.24 -10.94
C ARG A 2 -13.78 2.68 -10.49
N GLY A 3 -14.90 3.23 -10.99
CA GLY A 3 -15.34 4.59 -10.62
C GLY A 3 -15.88 4.72 -9.19
N ILE A 4 -16.48 3.67 -8.64
CA ILE A 4 -17.19 3.72 -7.35
C ILE A 4 -16.23 4.05 -6.20
N GLY A 5 -15.02 3.46 -6.21
CA GLY A 5 -14.02 3.73 -5.17
C GLY A 5 -13.51 5.17 -5.17
N TYR A 6 -13.44 5.81 -6.33
CA TYR A 6 -13.00 7.20 -6.45
C TYR A 6 -14.08 8.16 -5.94
N VAL A 7 -15.34 7.92 -6.33
CA VAL A 7 -16.50 8.69 -5.84
C VAL A 7 -16.62 8.58 -4.33
N MET A 8 -16.56 7.36 -3.77
CA MET A 8 -16.63 7.16 -2.33
C MET A 8 -15.51 7.88 -1.56
N SER A 9 -14.27 7.85 -2.07
CA SER A 9 -13.17 8.59 -1.46
C SER A 9 -13.42 10.10 -1.45
N TYR A 10 -13.96 10.65 -2.53
CA TYR A 10 -14.32 12.07 -2.62
C TYR A 10 -15.41 12.45 -1.64
N VAL A 11 -16.49 11.66 -1.59
CA VAL A 11 -17.61 11.85 -0.66
C VAL A 11 -17.14 11.84 0.80
N LEU A 12 -16.31 10.86 1.19
CA LEU A 12 -15.75 10.79 2.55
C LEU A 12 -14.88 12.01 2.90
N THR A 13 -14.13 12.53 1.93
CA THR A 13 -13.26 13.68 2.17
C THR A 13 -14.07 14.97 2.28
N ILE A 14 -15.03 15.19 1.37
CA ILE A 14 -15.91 16.36 1.40
C ILE A 14 -16.75 16.38 2.68
N SER A 15 -17.38 15.24 3.02
CA SER A 15 -18.16 15.13 4.26
C SER A 15 -17.30 15.38 5.50
N GLY A 16 -16.09 14.84 5.57
CA GLY A 16 -15.14 15.11 6.66
C GLY A 16 -14.76 16.59 6.78
N ILE A 17 -14.55 17.30 5.66
CA ILE A 17 -14.26 18.75 5.66
C ILE A 17 -15.48 19.54 6.14
N ILE A 18 -16.67 19.27 5.60
CA ILE A 18 -17.91 19.95 6.00
C ILE A 18 -18.17 19.75 7.50
N TYR A 19 -18.06 18.50 7.98
CA TYR A 19 -18.24 18.19 9.39
C TYR A 19 -17.21 18.90 10.29
N SER A 20 -15.96 19.00 9.85
CA SER A 20 -14.92 19.75 10.57
C SER A 20 -15.25 21.24 10.67
N LEU A 21 -15.76 21.85 9.59
CA LEU A 21 -16.17 23.26 9.59
C LEU A 21 -17.35 23.49 10.54
N VAL A 22 -18.38 22.64 10.47
CA VAL A 22 -19.54 22.73 11.38
C VAL A 22 -19.10 22.57 12.83
N SER A 23 -18.26 21.58 13.12
CA SER A 23 -17.73 21.34 14.48
C SER A 23 -16.92 22.52 14.99
N PHE A 24 -16.10 23.13 14.12
CA PHE A 24 -15.33 24.31 14.46
C PHE A 24 -16.23 25.50 14.78
N THR A 25 -17.25 25.76 13.95
CA THR A 25 -18.22 26.83 14.24
C THR A 25 -18.97 26.60 15.55
N PHE A 26 -19.40 25.36 15.82
CA PHE A 26 -20.08 25.00 17.05
C PHE A 26 -19.18 25.22 18.28
N THR A 27 -17.90 24.86 18.17
CA THR A 27 -16.90 25.09 19.22
C THR A 27 -16.70 26.58 19.50
N LEU A 28 -16.66 27.41 18.46
CA LEU A 28 -16.57 28.87 18.62
C LEU A 28 -17.80 29.49 19.28
N PHE A 29 -18.99 28.91 19.09
CA PHE A 29 -20.20 29.38 19.77
C PHE A 29 -20.30 28.91 21.22
N ILE A 30 -19.91 27.67 21.52
CA ILE A 30 -20.06 27.09 22.86
C ILE A 30 -19.02 27.60 23.86
N ILE A 31 -17.76 27.77 23.44
CA ILE A 31 -16.68 28.16 24.37
C ILE A 31 -17.00 29.48 25.10
N PRO A 32 -17.41 30.56 24.42
CA PRO A 32 -17.72 31.82 25.10
C PRO A 32 -18.89 31.68 26.10
N SER A 33 -19.93 30.91 25.75
CA SER A 33 -21.05 30.67 26.67
C SER A 33 -20.65 29.86 27.90
N ALA A 34 -19.79 28.84 27.74
CA ALA A 34 -19.35 28.00 28.84
C ALA A 34 -18.40 28.74 29.80
N LEU A 35 -17.61 29.68 29.30
CA LEU A 35 -16.71 30.50 30.11
C LEU A 35 -17.42 31.55 30.97
N ALA A 36 -18.67 31.88 30.66
CA ALA A 36 -19.42 32.93 31.36
C ALA A 36 -20.02 32.46 32.70
N GLU A 37 -20.16 31.15 32.94
CA GLU A 37 -21.08 30.63 33.97
C GLU A 37 -20.40 29.92 35.17
N GLU A 38 -19.11 29.55 35.09
CA GLU A 38 -18.50 28.62 36.06
C GLU A 38 -17.40 29.23 36.95
N ARG A 39 -17.36 28.82 38.23
CA ARG A 39 -16.28 29.14 39.18
C ARG A 39 -15.08 28.18 39.09
N ASP A 40 -15.27 26.96 38.60
CA ASP A 40 -14.22 25.94 38.39
C ASP A 40 -13.87 25.77 36.90
N VAL A 41 -13.64 26.91 36.24
CA VAL A 41 -13.48 27.04 34.78
C VAL A 41 -12.50 26.02 34.17
N ALA A 42 -11.37 25.75 34.82
CA ALA A 42 -10.29 24.97 34.20
C ALA A 42 -10.65 23.49 33.97
N LEU A 43 -11.27 22.82 34.94
CA LEU A 43 -11.61 21.40 34.83
C LEU A 43 -12.75 21.21 33.82
N THR A 44 -13.81 22.00 33.97
CA THR A 44 -15.00 21.96 33.10
C THR A 44 -14.61 22.21 31.65
N VAL A 45 -13.81 23.26 31.38
CA VAL A 45 -13.30 23.56 30.03
C VAL A 45 -12.47 22.40 29.48
N THR A 46 -11.57 21.81 30.27
CA THR A 46 -10.73 20.69 29.82
C THR A 46 -11.57 19.46 29.44
N VAL A 47 -12.57 19.10 30.26
CA VAL A 47 -13.47 17.98 29.99
C VAL A 47 -14.28 18.24 28.72
N TYR A 48 -14.81 19.46 28.54
CA TYR A 48 -15.52 19.85 27.32
C TYR A 48 -14.62 19.77 26.08
N PHE A 49 -13.37 20.22 26.15
CA PHE A 49 -12.43 20.10 25.03
C PHE A 49 -12.13 18.64 24.67
N ILE A 50 -11.92 17.77 25.66
CA ILE A 50 -11.70 16.35 25.42
C ILE A 50 -12.94 15.71 24.79
N ALA A 51 -14.13 16.01 25.32
CA ALA A 51 -15.39 15.52 24.78
C ALA A 51 -15.61 16.01 23.33
N LEU A 52 -15.41 17.31 23.06
CA LEU A 52 -15.50 17.88 21.71
C LEU A 52 -14.50 17.21 20.76
N PHE A 53 -13.26 17.02 21.21
CA PHE A 53 -12.23 16.38 20.41
C PHE A 53 -12.61 14.94 20.03
N LEU A 54 -13.07 14.14 21.00
CA LEU A 54 -13.44 12.75 20.78
C LEU A 54 -14.71 12.59 19.95
N VAL A 55 -15.73 13.41 20.21
CA VAL A 55 -17.04 13.28 19.54
C VAL A 55 -17.02 13.89 18.15
N PHE A 56 -16.34 15.02 17.95
CA PHE A 56 -16.43 15.76 16.70
C PHE A 56 -15.15 15.69 15.85
N TYR A 57 -13.97 15.85 16.46
CA TYR A 57 -12.73 15.90 15.68
C TYR A 57 -12.23 14.51 15.28
N LEU A 58 -12.39 13.51 16.14
CA LEU A 58 -11.96 12.14 15.86
C LEU A 58 -12.70 11.54 14.65
N PRO A 59 -14.04 11.60 14.53
CA PRO A 59 -14.74 11.06 13.36
C PRO A 59 -14.36 11.78 12.07
N SER A 60 -14.24 13.11 12.09
CA SER A 60 -13.74 13.91 10.95
C SER A 60 -12.37 13.44 10.50
N PHE A 61 -11.44 13.29 11.44
CA PHE A 61 -10.09 12.84 11.14
C PHE A 61 -10.10 11.45 10.51
N LEU A 62 -10.92 10.53 11.04
CA LEU A 62 -11.06 9.18 10.48
C LEU A 62 -11.62 9.22 9.05
N LEU A 63 -12.66 10.02 8.77
CA LEU A 63 -13.25 10.15 7.43
C LEU A 63 -12.20 10.65 6.41
N ILE A 64 -11.45 11.69 6.77
CA ILE A 64 -10.39 12.24 5.91
C ILE A 64 -9.26 11.22 5.73
N TYR A 65 -8.83 10.57 6.81
CA TYR A 65 -7.79 9.53 6.78
C TYR A 65 -8.17 8.36 5.88
N PHE A 66 -9.39 7.81 6.03
CA PHE A 66 -9.87 6.72 5.19
C PHE A 66 -10.02 7.17 3.72
N GLY A 67 -10.56 8.37 3.48
CA GLY A 67 -10.64 8.97 2.16
C GLY A 67 -9.27 9.01 1.48
N HIS A 68 -8.26 9.54 2.16
CA HIS A 68 -6.89 9.63 1.67
C HIS A 68 -6.25 8.24 1.45
N ARG A 69 -6.44 7.31 2.40
CA ARG A 69 -5.92 5.94 2.31
C ARG A 69 -6.48 5.20 1.09
N VAL A 70 -7.76 5.39 0.77
CA VAL A 70 -8.38 4.82 -0.43
C VAL A 70 -7.76 5.39 -1.70
N ARG A 71 -7.52 6.71 -1.78
CA ARG A 71 -6.83 7.32 -2.95
C ARG A 71 -5.45 6.74 -3.15
N LYS A 72 -4.66 6.63 -2.08
CA LYS A 72 -3.31 6.07 -2.16
C LYS A 72 -3.31 4.65 -2.74
N LYS A 73 -4.25 3.81 -2.29
CA LYS A 73 -4.42 2.45 -2.85
C LYS A 73 -4.84 2.46 -4.32
N LEU A 74 -5.70 3.38 -4.74
CA LEU A 74 -6.13 3.50 -6.14
C LEU A 74 -4.99 3.99 -7.05
N HIS A 75 -4.16 4.93 -6.60
CA HIS A 75 -3.00 5.40 -7.34
C HIS A 75 -1.96 4.30 -7.59
N LEU A 76 -1.68 3.47 -6.57
CA LEU A 76 -0.76 2.32 -6.72
C LEU A 76 -1.27 1.30 -7.74
N LYS A 77 -2.58 0.98 -7.71
CA LYS A 77 -3.18 0.08 -8.70
C LYS A 77 -3.08 0.63 -10.12
N ARG A 78 -3.34 1.94 -10.31
CA ARG A 78 -3.22 2.59 -11.63
C ARG A 78 -1.78 2.61 -12.14
N GLY A 79 -0.80 2.80 -11.26
CA GLY A 79 0.62 2.71 -11.60
C GLY A 79 1.06 1.31 -12.05
N ALA A 80 0.61 0.27 -11.33
CA ALA A 80 0.90 -1.12 -11.68
C ALA A 80 0.26 -1.52 -13.03
N GLU A 81 -0.99 -1.11 -13.29
CA GLU A 81 -1.66 -1.35 -14.57
C GLU A 81 -0.96 -0.61 -15.74
N ALA A 82 -0.48 0.62 -15.51
CA ALA A 82 0.26 1.37 -16.53
C ALA A 82 1.60 0.72 -16.93
N MET A 83 2.30 0.10 -15.97
CA MET A 83 3.56 -0.62 -16.26
C MET A 83 3.34 -1.93 -17.02
N VAL A 84 2.24 -2.64 -16.76
CA VAL A 84 1.91 -3.89 -17.48
C VAL A 84 1.54 -3.59 -18.94
N GLN A 85 0.95 -2.44 -19.22
CA GLN A 85 0.49 -2.10 -20.56
C GLN A 85 1.56 -1.49 -21.47
N SER A 86 2.70 -1.04 -20.93
CA SER A 86 3.77 -0.40 -21.72
C SER A 86 4.75 -1.39 -22.37
N ASN A 87 4.63 -2.69 -22.13
CA ASN A 87 5.48 -3.68 -22.77
C ASN A 87 4.63 -4.84 -23.32
N PRO A 88 3.97 -4.67 -24.48
CA PRO A 88 3.67 -5.82 -25.30
C PRO A 88 5.03 -6.34 -25.77
N VAL A 89 5.67 -7.18 -24.95
CA VAL A 89 6.77 -8.02 -25.41
C VAL A 89 6.16 -8.85 -26.51
N TYR A 90 6.35 -8.39 -27.74
CA TYR A 90 6.04 -9.13 -28.94
C TYR A 90 7.01 -10.30 -28.90
N VAL A 91 6.61 -11.38 -28.22
CA VAL A 91 7.32 -12.66 -28.23
C VAL A 91 7.24 -13.11 -29.67
N ARG A 92 8.20 -12.69 -30.48
CA ARG A 92 8.40 -13.19 -31.83
C ARG A 92 8.70 -14.68 -31.61
N PRO A 93 7.82 -15.60 -32.03
CA PRO A 93 8.11 -17.02 -31.86
C PRO A 93 9.48 -17.27 -32.50
N PRO A 94 10.39 -17.98 -31.79
CA PRO A 94 11.70 -18.27 -32.37
C PRO A 94 11.48 -18.94 -33.70
N VAL A 95 12.09 -18.37 -34.75
CA VAL A 95 12.09 -18.94 -36.09
C VAL A 95 12.61 -20.37 -35.93
N GLN A 96 11.72 -21.35 -36.02
CA GLN A 96 12.10 -22.76 -36.04
C GLN A 96 12.81 -22.96 -37.37
N GLN A 97 14.14 -22.82 -37.37
CA GLN A 97 14.94 -23.26 -38.50
C GLN A 97 14.79 -24.78 -38.60
N PRO A 98 14.34 -25.32 -39.74
CA PRO A 98 14.32 -26.75 -39.95
C PRO A 98 15.78 -27.23 -39.96
N ILE A 99 16.23 -27.78 -38.83
CA ILE A 99 17.50 -28.48 -38.73
C ILE A 99 17.28 -29.83 -39.41
N GLU A 100 17.90 -30.04 -40.57
CA GLU A 100 18.02 -31.35 -41.18
C GLU A 100 18.78 -32.27 -40.21
N THR A 101 18.04 -33.17 -39.55
CA THR A 101 18.61 -34.19 -38.69
C THR A 101 19.30 -35.26 -39.54
N ARG A 102 20.62 -35.11 -39.72
CA ARG A 102 21.49 -36.23 -40.07
C ARG A 102 21.72 -37.07 -38.82
N THR A 103 21.04 -38.21 -38.73
CA THR A 103 21.18 -39.17 -37.64
C THR A 103 22.60 -39.72 -37.59
N VAL A 104 23.37 -39.29 -36.59
CA VAL A 104 24.56 -40.01 -36.13
C VAL A 104 24.24 -40.52 -34.73
N ILE A 105 24.07 -41.83 -34.63
CA ILE A 105 23.87 -42.54 -33.37
C ILE A 105 25.22 -42.50 -32.63
N VAL A 106 25.31 -41.65 -31.61
CA VAL A 106 26.38 -41.71 -30.61
C VAL A 106 25.71 -41.91 -29.26
N GLU A 107 25.99 -43.05 -28.63
CA GLU A 107 25.65 -43.32 -27.24
C GLU A 107 26.29 -42.26 -26.34
N ALA A 108 25.50 -41.26 -25.93
CA ALA A 108 25.92 -40.27 -24.95
C ALA A 108 25.30 -40.60 -23.58
N LYS A 109 26.20 -40.81 -22.63
CA LYS A 109 25.97 -41.02 -21.18
C LYS A 109 24.96 -39.99 -20.61
N PRO A 110 24.07 -40.39 -19.69
CA PRO A 110 23.02 -39.51 -19.18
C PRO A 110 23.60 -38.28 -18.49
N THR A 111 23.16 -37.10 -18.94
CA THR A 111 23.50 -35.81 -18.34
C THR A 111 22.78 -35.66 -17.00
N PRO A 112 23.46 -35.29 -15.90
CA PRO A 112 22.82 -35.15 -14.59
C PRO A 112 21.84 -33.97 -14.55
N ALA A 113 20.70 -34.16 -13.89
CA ALA A 113 19.62 -33.18 -13.77
C ALA A 113 20.08 -31.86 -13.10
N PRO A 114 19.54 -30.70 -13.53
CA PRO A 114 19.89 -29.40 -12.97
C PRO A 114 19.47 -29.31 -11.49
N LYS A 115 20.44 -29.03 -10.61
CA LYS A 115 20.21 -28.83 -9.18
C LYS A 115 19.33 -27.60 -8.97
N LYS A 116 18.16 -27.78 -8.32
CA LYS A 116 17.26 -26.68 -7.93
C LYS A 116 18.01 -25.71 -7.02
N ALA A 117 18.12 -24.45 -7.42
CA ALA A 117 18.69 -23.40 -6.57
C ALA A 117 17.83 -23.24 -5.31
N VAL A 118 18.47 -23.22 -4.14
CA VAL A 118 17.80 -23.09 -2.84
C VAL A 118 17.31 -21.64 -2.71
N SER A 119 15.99 -21.46 -2.72
CA SER A 119 15.37 -20.16 -2.46
C SER A 119 15.07 -20.02 -0.97
N VAL A 120 15.35 -18.84 -0.42
CA VAL A 120 15.11 -18.51 0.99
C VAL A 120 14.03 -17.44 1.06
N SER A 121 12.98 -17.67 1.85
CA SER A 121 11.95 -16.67 2.07
C SER A 121 12.44 -15.60 3.05
N VAL A 122 12.56 -14.36 2.59
CA VAL A 122 12.98 -13.20 3.40
C VAL A 122 11.78 -12.28 3.61
N GLU A 123 11.60 -11.80 4.84
CA GLU A 123 10.56 -10.83 5.20
C GLU A 123 11.13 -9.40 5.18
N CYS A 124 10.40 -8.48 4.55
CA CYS A 124 10.77 -7.08 4.47
C CYS A 124 10.56 -6.36 5.80
N LYS A 125 11.61 -5.78 6.37
CA LYS A 125 11.53 -4.99 7.62
C LYS A 125 10.66 -3.73 7.50
N GLY A 126 10.49 -3.18 6.30
CA GLY A 126 9.72 -1.94 6.10
C GLY A 126 8.21 -2.18 6.03
N CYS A 127 7.78 -3.25 5.34
CA CYS A 127 6.36 -3.48 5.04
C CYS A 127 5.81 -4.85 5.47
N GLY A 128 6.65 -5.74 5.99
CA GLY A 128 6.26 -7.11 6.41
C GLY A 128 6.00 -8.09 5.26
N ALA A 129 6.20 -7.69 4.00
CA ALA A 129 5.99 -8.58 2.87
C ALA A 129 7.09 -9.66 2.79
N ARG A 130 6.70 -10.90 2.47
CA ARG A 130 7.62 -12.03 2.30
C ARG A 130 7.91 -12.28 0.83
N ARG A 131 9.17 -12.51 0.48
CA ARG A 131 9.61 -12.85 -0.87
C ARG A 131 10.65 -13.97 -0.84
N ALA A 132 10.53 -14.94 -1.75
CA ALA A 132 11.57 -15.93 -1.97
C ALA A 132 12.67 -15.33 -2.84
N ILE A 133 13.89 -15.29 -2.32
CA ILE A 133 15.07 -14.79 -3.02
C ILE A 133 16.07 -15.94 -3.12
N VAL A 134 16.79 -16.02 -4.24
CA VAL A 134 17.86 -17.01 -4.41
C VAL A 134 19.00 -16.65 -3.44
N SER A 135 19.55 -17.66 -2.76
CA SER A 135 20.65 -17.46 -1.82
C SER A 135 21.81 -16.68 -2.48
N GLY A 136 22.22 -15.56 -1.88
CA GLY A 136 23.30 -14.71 -2.37
C GLY A 136 22.88 -13.55 -3.28
N GLU A 137 21.62 -13.46 -3.69
CA GLU A 137 21.12 -12.31 -4.46
C GLU A 137 20.51 -11.23 -3.57
N SER A 138 20.66 -9.97 -3.99
CA SER A 138 19.93 -8.84 -3.42
C SER A 138 18.79 -8.48 -4.36
N SER A 139 17.57 -8.37 -3.83
CA SER A 139 16.41 -7.91 -4.59
C SER A 139 15.69 -6.79 -3.84
N SER A 140 15.00 -5.91 -4.56
CA SER A 140 14.18 -4.88 -3.93
C SER A 140 12.82 -5.46 -3.50
N CYS A 141 12.28 -4.97 -2.39
CA CYS A 141 10.93 -5.28 -1.98
C CYS A 141 9.92 -4.70 -2.97
N GLU A 142 8.99 -5.52 -3.47
CA GLU A 142 7.98 -5.10 -4.47
C GLU A 142 7.01 -4.04 -3.94
N TYR A 143 6.89 -3.91 -2.61
CA TYR A 143 5.91 -3.01 -1.98
C TYR A 143 6.49 -1.65 -1.60
N CYS A 144 7.70 -1.63 -1.03
CA CYS A 144 8.30 -0.41 -0.48
C CYS A 144 9.66 -0.06 -1.09
N GLY A 145 10.18 -0.88 -2.02
CA GLY A 145 11.47 -0.66 -2.68
C GLY A 145 12.69 -0.87 -1.78
N SER A 146 12.50 -1.18 -0.50
CA SER A 146 13.59 -1.42 0.44
C SER A 146 14.43 -2.62 -0.01
N PRO A 147 15.76 -2.57 0.11
CA PRO A 147 16.61 -3.70 -0.27
C PRO A 147 16.36 -4.90 0.65
N LEU A 148 16.16 -6.06 0.05
CA LEU A 148 16.07 -7.35 0.72
C LEU A 148 17.37 -8.10 0.46
N THR A 149 18.16 -8.29 1.51
CA THR A 149 19.40 -9.06 1.45
C THR A 149 19.15 -10.41 2.13
N ALA A 150 19.31 -11.50 1.38
CA ALA A 150 19.31 -12.83 1.96
C ALA A 150 20.65 -13.05 2.68
N THR A 151 20.75 -12.61 3.95
CA THR A 151 21.87 -12.97 4.80
C THR A 151 21.73 -14.43 5.19
N LEU A 152 22.63 -15.28 4.68
CA LEU A 152 22.90 -16.60 5.23
C LEU A 152 23.23 -16.42 6.73
N ARG A 153 22.27 -16.71 7.60
CA ARG A 153 22.58 -16.92 9.01
C ARG A 153 23.28 -18.27 9.09
N ALA A 154 24.59 -18.22 9.30
CA ALA A 154 25.42 -19.39 9.59
C ALA A 154 25.00 -20.02 10.92
#